data_AF-A0A7X8V724-F1
#
_entry.id   AF-A0A7X8V724-F1
#
_cell.length_a   1.000
_cell.length_b   1.000
_cell.length_c   1.000
_cell.angle_alpha   90.00
_cell.angle_beta   90.00
_cell.angle_gamma   90.00
#
_symmetry.space_group_name_H-M   'P 1'
#
loop_
_entity.id
_entity.type
_entity.pdbx_description
1 polymer ?
#
loop_
_entity_poly.entity_id
_entity_poly.type
_entity_poly.pdbx_seq_one_letter_code
_entity_poly.pdbx_strand_id
1 'polypeptide(L)'
;MDEAKLKACVEAAAKECGCSVADVILDEDNNIEVIISHEGSVVGLQDCEFVHKAVLKAFDRDIEDYSLTVSSQGISAEEADKLLKEETIE
;
A
#
# COMPACT_ATOMS: atom_id res chain seq x y z
N MET A 1 5.18 -9.95 -15.82
CA MET A 1 5.27 -8.65 -15.15
C MET A 1 6.72 -8.26 -14.85
N ASP A 2 7.10 -7.01 -15.13
CA ASP A 2 8.42 -6.46 -14.78
C ASP A 2 8.44 -5.89 -13.35
N GLU A 3 9.05 -6.61 -12.40
CA GLU A 3 9.13 -6.20 -10.98
C GLU A 3 9.75 -4.79 -10.80
N ALA A 4 10.79 -4.48 -11.58
CA ALA A 4 11.45 -3.18 -11.52
C ALA A 4 10.52 -2.02 -11.93
N LYS A 5 9.66 -2.24 -12.93
CA LYS A 5 8.66 -1.24 -13.36
C LYS A 5 7.55 -1.12 -12.32
N LEU A 6 7.14 -2.23 -11.71
CA LEU A 6 6.12 -2.27 -10.67
C LEU A 6 6.58 -1.44 -9.46
N LYS A 7 7.77 -1.71 -8.94
CA LYS A 7 8.35 -0.95 -7.82
C LYS A 7 8.43 0.54 -8.12
N ALA A 8 8.93 0.91 -9.30
CA ALA A 8 9.00 2.32 -9.70
C ALA A 8 7.61 3.00 -9.81
N CYS A 9 6.61 2.27 -10.32
CA CYS A 9 5.24 2.77 -10.43
C CYS A 9 4.60 2.99 -9.05
N VAL A 10 4.75 2.00 -8.16
CA VAL A 10 4.23 2.04 -6.80
C VAL A 10 4.91 3.15 -5.98
N GLU A 11 6.23 3.28 -6.06
CA GLU A 11 6.99 4.35 -5.40
C GLU A 11 6.57 5.75 -5.87
N ALA A 12 6.39 5.93 -7.19
CA ALA A 12 5.93 7.20 -7.73
C ALA A 12 4.50 7.54 -7.24
N ALA A 13 3.60 6.55 -7.27
CA ALA A 13 2.22 6.73 -6.83
C ALA A 13 2.12 7.03 -5.33
N ALA A 14 2.86 6.29 -4.49
CA ALA A 14 2.90 6.52 -3.06
C ALA A 14 3.41 7.94 -2.75
N LYS A 15 4.48 8.37 -3.42
CA LYS A 15 5.04 9.71 -3.23
C LYS A 15 4.07 10.82 -3.66
N GLU A 16 3.25 10.58 -4.66
CA GLU A 16 2.24 11.54 -5.14
C GLU A 16 1.10 11.73 -4.13
N CYS A 17 0.71 10.69 -3.38
CA CYS A 17 -0.24 10.81 -2.28
C CYS A 17 0.40 11.17 -0.92
N GLY A 18 1.72 11.42 -0.89
CA GLY A 18 2.44 11.74 0.36
C GLY A 18 2.75 10.53 1.24
N CYS A 19 2.54 9.32 0.73
CA CYS A 19 2.92 8.07 1.36
C CYS A 19 4.32 7.61 0.92
N SER A 20 4.87 6.69 1.70
CA SER A 20 6.09 5.94 1.40
C SER A 20 5.75 4.47 1.20
N VAL A 21 6.51 3.80 0.36
CA VAL A 21 6.39 2.34 0.19
C VAL A 21 7.16 1.68 1.31
N ALA A 22 6.46 0.91 2.14
CA ALA A 22 7.06 0.14 3.22
C ALA A 22 7.58 -1.21 2.70
N ASP A 23 6.80 -1.89 1.86
CA ASP A 23 7.19 -3.16 1.25
C ASP A 23 6.46 -3.43 -0.07
N VAL A 24 7.08 -4.21 -0.95
CA VAL A 24 6.48 -4.72 -2.20
C VAL A 24 6.86 -6.18 -2.38
N ILE A 25 5.87 -7.05 -2.30
CA ILE A 25 6.01 -8.49 -2.45
C ILE A 25 5.41 -8.88 -3.80
N LEU A 26 6.17 -9.63 -4.59
CA LEU A 26 5.72 -10.26 -5.83
C LEU A 26 6.05 -11.75 -5.73
N ASP A 27 5.04 -12.60 -5.83
CA ASP A 27 5.21 -14.05 -5.81
C ASP A 27 5.27 -14.68 -7.22
N GLU A 28 5.46 -16.01 -7.27
CA GLU A 28 5.54 -16.77 -8.52
C GLU A 28 4.19 -16.86 -9.27
N ASP A 29 3.07 -16.60 -8.58
CA ASP A 29 1.71 -16.58 -9.11
C ASP A 29 1.29 -15.17 -9.58
N ASN A 30 2.23 -14.21 -9.65
CA ASN A 30 1.98 -12.80 -9.93
C ASN A 30 0.97 -12.15 -8.95
N ASN A 31 0.92 -12.61 -7.70
CA ASN A 31 0.27 -11.86 -6.64
C ASN A 31 1.21 -10.76 -6.15
N ILE A 32 0.69 -9.55 -6.20
CA ILE A 32 1.37 -8.34 -5.79
C ILE A 32 0.75 -7.87 -4.48
N GLU A 33 1.57 -7.75 -3.45
CA GLU A 33 1.20 -7.09 -2.21
C GLU A 33 2.06 -5.85 -2.02
N VAL A 34 1.39 -4.70 -1.92
CA VAL A 34 2.03 -3.41 -1.68
C VAL A 34 1.63 -2.92 -0.31
N ILE A 35 2.61 -2.67 0.54
CA ILE A 35 2.41 -2.07 1.85
C ILE A 35 2.90 -0.62 1.77
N ILE A 36 2.00 0.32 2.00
CA ILE A 36 2.33 1.76 2.08
C ILE A 36 2.23 2.26 3.52
N SER A 37 3.00 3.28 3.85
CA SER A 37 2.97 3.95 5.14
C SER A 37 2.96 5.46 4.96
N HIS A 38 2.48 6.18 5.96
CA HIS A 38 2.60 7.64 5.98
C HIS A 38 3.43 8.03 7.20
N GLU A 39 4.45 8.85 7.00
CA GLU A 39 5.25 9.35 8.13
C GLU A 39 4.40 10.33 8.95
N GLY A 40 4.06 9.96 10.18
CA GLY A 40 3.35 10.83 11.12
C GLY A 40 1.83 10.88 10.98
N SER A 41 1.21 10.06 10.13
CA SER A 41 -0.25 9.90 10.11
C SER A 41 -0.67 8.49 9.70
N VAL A 42 -1.96 8.20 9.85
CA VAL A 42 -2.56 6.96 9.37
C VAL A 42 -2.77 7.05 7.86
N VAL A 43 -2.46 5.97 7.15
CA VAL A 43 -2.78 5.83 5.73
C VAL A 43 -4.30 5.71 5.58
N GLY A 44 -4.89 6.57 4.77
CA GLY A 44 -6.31 6.49 4.45
C GLY A 44 -6.60 5.45 3.38
N LEU A 45 -7.85 5.00 3.31
CA LEU A 45 -8.30 4.12 2.23
C LEU A 45 -8.11 4.77 0.84
N GLN A 46 -8.22 6.10 0.78
CA GLN A 46 -8.03 6.88 -0.45
C GLN A 46 -6.60 6.77 -0.98
N ASP A 47 -5.61 6.70 -0.10
CA ASP A 47 -4.20 6.55 -0.48
C ASP A 47 -3.95 5.15 -1.07
N CYS A 48 -4.49 4.12 -0.43
CA CYS A 48 -4.45 2.75 -0.95
C CYS A 48 -5.15 2.66 -2.32
N GLU A 49 -6.33 3.27 -2.46
CA GLU A 49 -7.07 3.30 -3.72
C GLU A 49 -6.30 4.06 -4.81
N PHE A 50 -5.61 5.14 -4.45
CA PHE A 50 -4.81 5.93 -5.39
C PHE A 50 -3.68 5.10 -5.98
N VAL A 51 -2.89 4.45 -5.12
CA VAL A 51 -1.80 3.56 -5.54
C VAL A 51 -2.35 2.39 -6.37
N HIS A 52 -3.46 1.78 -5.94
CA HIS A 52 -4.11 0.69 -6.67
C HIS A 52 -4.48 1.11 -8.10
N LYS A 53 -5.11 2.28 -8.26
CA LYS A 53 -5.48 2.84 -9.57
C LYS A 53 -4.27 3.20 -10.42
N ALA A 54 -3.18 3.67 -9.82
CA ALA A 54 -1.96 3.99 -10.55
C ALA A 54 -1.33 2.73 -11.17
N VAL A 55 -1.27 1.64 -10.41
CA VAL A 55 -0.77 0.34 -10.90
C VAL A 55 -1.69 -0.23 -11.99
N LEU A 56 -3.01 -0.19 -11.82
CA LEU A 56 -3.97 -0.63 -12.85
C LEU A 56 -3.89 0.18 -14.16
N LYS A 57 -3.40 1.42 -14.12
CA LYS A 57 -3.18 2.23 -15.34
C LYS A 57 -1.86 1.90 -16.02
N ALA A 58 -0.86 1.47 -15.25
CA ALA A 58 0.46 1.12 -15.76
C ALA A 58 0.53 -0.33 -16.24
N PHE A 59 -0.26 -1.22 -15.64
CA PHE A 59 -0.31 -2.65 -15.92
C PHE A 59 -1.73 -3.06 -16.25
N ASP A 60 -1.89 -3.72 -17.40
CA ASP A 60 -3.18 -4.15 -17.90
C ASP A 60 -3.47 -5.58 -17.41
N ARG A 61 -4.46 -5.73 -16.54
CA ARG A 61 -4.89 -7.03 -15.97
C ARG A 61 -5.52 -7.97 -17.00
N ASP A 62 -6.00 -7.44 -18.12
CA ASP A 62 -6.55 -8.27 -19.20
C ASP A 62 -5.43 -8.89 -20.05
N ILE A 63 -4.19 -8.39 -19.92
CA ILE A 63 -3.00 -8.86 -20.64
C ILE A 63 -2.07 -9.64 -19.71
N GLU A 64 -1.76 -9.08 -18.54
CA GLU A 64 -0.95 -9.71 -17.52
C GLU A 64 -1.87 -10.27 -16.42
N ASP A 65 -1.91 -11.60 -16.27
CA ASP A 65 -2.69 -12.28 -15.22
C ASP A 65 -2.01 -12.07 -13.86
N TYR A 66 -2.41 -11.03 -13.15
CA TYR A 66 -1.89 -10.66 -11.83
C TYR A 66 -3.00 -10.26 -10.86
N SER A 67 -2.71 -10.44 -9.57
CA SER A 67 -3.54 -9.95 -8.46
C SER A 67 -2.81 -8.80 -7.76
N LEU A 68 -3.54 -7.77 -7.34
CA LEU A 68 -2.96 -6.62 -6.66
C LEU A 68 -3.73 -6.29 -5.38
N THR A 69 -3.01 -6.34 -4.27
CA THR A 69 -3.45 -5.89 -2.95
C THR A 69 -2.61 -4.71 -2.53
N VAL A 70 -3.27 -3.60 -2.16
CA VAL A 70 -2.60 -2.44 -1.57
C VAL A 70 -3.12 -2.29 -0.14
N SER A 71 -2.23 -2.35 0.83
CA SER A 71 -2.53 -2.25 2.25
C SER A 71 -1.67 -1.19 2.92
N SER A 72 -2.12 -0.72 4.09
CA SER A 72 -1.33 0.15 4.93
C SER A 72 -0.40 -0.66 5.83
N GLN A 73 0.74 -0.09 6.21
CA GLN A 73 1.59 -0.64 7.25
C GLN A 73 0.75 -0.79 8.54
N GLY A 74 0.76 -2.01 9.10
CA GLY A 74 0.08 -2.28 10.36
C GLY A 74 0.67 -1.47 11.50
N ILE A 75 -0.15 -1.19 12.51
CA ILE A 75 0.30 -0.53 13.75
C ILE A 75 0.96 -1.53 14.69
N SER A 76 1.89 -1.05 15.50
CA SER A 76 2.50 -1.86 16.56
C SER A 76 1.51 -2.17 17.69
N ALA A 77 1.79 -3.21 18.48
CA ALA A 77 0.98 -3.53 19.66
C ALA A 77 0.95 -2.37 20.67
N GLU A 78 2.05 -1.63 20.81
CA GLU A 78 2.13 -0.45 21.69
C GLU A 78 1.27 0.72 21.17
N GLU A 79 1.21 0.93 19.87
CA GLU A 79 0.33 1.94 19.25
C GLU A 79 -1.14 1.53 19.33
N ALA A 80 -1.44 0.25 19.11
CA ALA A 80 -2.78 -0.29 19.30
C ALA A 80 -3.27 -0.11 20.75
N ASP A 81 -2.41 -0.38 21.74
CA ASP A 81 -2.69 -0.16 23.15
C ASP A 81 -2.95 1.31 23.50
N LYS A 82 -2.29 2.26 22.82
CA LYS A 82 -2.55 3.70 23.01
C LYS A 82 -3.92 4.10 22.47
N LEU A 83 -4.25 3.68 21.25
CA LEU A 83 -5.54 3.97 20.63
C LEU A 83 -6.72 3.44 21.47
N LEU A 84 -6.61 2.21 21.96
CA LEU A 84 -7.66 1.60 22.80
C LEU A 84 -7.83 2.32 24.15
N LYS A 85 -6.74 2.87 24.72
CA LYS A 85 -6.78 3.62 25.99
C LYS A 85 -7.33 5.04 25.83
N GLU A 86 -7.13 5.67 24.68
CA GLU A 86 -7.69 7.00 24.38
C GLU A 86 -9.23 6.96 24.21
N GLU A 87 -9.78 5.80 23.83
CA GLU A 87 -11.24 5.58 23.68
C GLU A 87 -11.98 5.34 25.03
N THR A 88 -11.27 5.38 26.17
CA THR A 88 -11.87 5.10 27.50
C THR A 88 -12.15 6.35 28.34
N ILE A 89 -12.26 7.53 27.72
CA ILE A 89 -12.68 8.77 28.40
C ILE A 89 -14.07 9.18 27.89
N GLU A 90 -15.11 8.49 28.37
CA GLU A 90 -16.47 9.03 28.54
C GLU A 90 -17.01 8.66 29.92
#